data_AF-A0A1S3NPW8-F1
#
_entry.id   AF-A0A1S3NPW8-F1
#
_cell.length_a   1.000
_cell.length_b   1.000
_cell.length_c   1.000
_cell.angle_alpha   90.00
_cell.angle_beta   90.00
_cell.angle_gamma   90.00
#
_symmetry.space_group_name_H-M   'P 1'
#
loop_
_entity.id
_entity.type
_entity.pdbx_description
1 polymer ?
#
loop_
_entity_poly.entity_id
_entity_poly.type
_entity_poly.pdbx_seq_one_letter_code
_entity_poly.pdbx_strand_id
1 'polypeptide(L)'
;MSRKKAGAMWREAGLSWKDFLPEDEDVNKFVTEKNVEFTLGGGEDDETEKSSKKELSSEELTKQLDRLIQDKADNQRIYDWVEANLDETQMSSNMFVRAVMTSICQSAIICENPYKLDAKVITRSAKLLHKYLKDEQKELQALYALQALMVEMEQPANLLRMFFDTLYDEDVIKEEAFYKWESSKDPAEMQGKGVALKSVTAFFTWLREAEDEESDNNS
;
A
#
# COMPACT_ATOMS: atom_id res chain seq x y z
N MET A 1 16.18 16.21 6.02
CA MET A 1 15.22 17.27 5.63
C MET A 1 15.12 17.25 4.11
N SER A 2 13.94 17.23 3.50
CA SER A 2 13.80 17.14 2.04
C SER A 2 14.15 18.48 1.34
N ARG A 3 14.57 18.43 0.07
CA ARG A 3 14.84 19.62 -0.77
C ARG A 3 13.64 20.58 -0.79
N LYS A 4 12.42 20.02 -0.91
CA LYS A 4 11.16 20.76 -0.84
C LYS A 4 11.00 21.53 0.48
N LYS A 5 11.28 20.89 1.63
CA LYS A 5 11.18 21.52 2.95
C LYS A 5 12.26 22.58 3.17
N ALA A 6 13.49 22.32 2.70
CA ALA A 6 14.58 23.30 2.77
C ALA A 6 14.29 24.54 1.89
N GLY A 7 13.76 24.36 0.68
CA GLY A 7 13.35 25.47 -0.20
C GLY A 7 12.16 26.25 0.31
N ALA A 8 11.20 25.59 0.97
CA ALA A 8 10.10 26.28 1.64
C ALA A 8 10.63 27.16 2.80
N MET A 9 11.47 26.60 3.67
CA MET A 9 12.07 27.37 4.78
C MET A 9 12.94 28.54 4.31
N TRP A 10 13.70 28.35 3.21
CA TRP A 10 14.50 29.42 2.60
C TRP A 10 13.61 30.59 2.16
N ARG A 11 12.50 30.29 1.49
CA ARG A 11 11.53 31.29 1.01
C ARG A 11 10.72 31.93 2.14
N GLU A 12 10.28 31.15 3.12
CA GLU A 12 9.58 31.65 4.32
C GLU A 12 10.46 32.59 5.14
N ALA A 13 11.77 32.34 5.17
CA ALA A 13 12.74 33.23 5.78
C ALA A 13 13.05 34.49 4.93
N GLY A 14 12.47 34.61 3.74
CA GLY A 14 12.66 35.76 2.84
C GLY A 14 14.08 35.87 2.26
N LEU A 15 14.81 34.76 2.20
CA LEU A 15 16.22 34.75 1.78
C LEU A 15 16.36 34.82 0.25
N SER A 16 17.35 35.57 -0.22
CA SER A 16 17.71 35.67 -1.63
C SER A 16 19.19 35.37 -1.84
N TRP A 17 19.53 34.65 -2.91
CA TRP A 17 20.95 34.42 -3.25
C TRP A 17 21.69 35.72 -3.59
N LYS A 18 20.97 36.77 -4.00
CA LYS A 18 21.56 38.11 -4.19
C LYS A 18 22.12 38.70 -2.90
N ASP A 19 21.67 38.23 -1.74
CA ASP A 19 22.16 38.71 -0.44
C ASP A 19 23.51 38.06 -0.07
N PHE A 20 23.89 36.97 -0.74
CA PHE A 20 25.05 36.14 -0.41
C PHE A 20 26.08 36.02 -1.53
N LEU A 21 25.71 36.40 -2.76
CA LEU A 21 26.59 36.35 -3.93
C LEU A 21 27.13 37.75 -4.30
N PRO A 22 28.34 37.82 -4.88
CA PRO A 22 28.85 39.03 -5.53
C PRO A 22 27.86 39.59 -6.58
N GLU A 23 27.88 40.91 -6.79
CA GLU A 23 26.95 41.60 -7.72
C GLU A 23 27.09 41.13 -9.18
N ASP A 24 28.25 40.60 -9.56
CA ASP A 24 28.58 40.10 -10.90
C ASP A 24 28.24 38.61 -11.09
N GLU A 25 27.83 37.90 -10.04
CA GLU A 25 27.53 36.48 -10.11
C GLU A 25 26.07 36.23 -10.54
N ASP A 26 25.90 35.44 -11.60
CA ASP A 26 24.58 35.07 -12.09
C ASP A 26 23.94 34.04 -11.15
N VAL A 27 22.85 34.44 -10.50
CA VAL A 27 22.12 33.61 -9.54
C VAL A 27 21.65 32.29 -10.16
N ASN A 28 21.17 32.30 -11.41
CA ASN A 28 20.68 31.08 -12.07
C ASN A 28 21.82 30.10 -12.32
N LYS A 29 22.97 30.61 -12.78
CA LYS A 29 24.18 29.82 -12.97
C LYS A 29 24.67 29.23 -11.65
N PHE A 30 24.74 30.03 -10.58
CA PHE A 30 25.16 29.56 -9.27
C PHE A 30 24.26 28.45 -8.73
N VAL A 31 22.94 28.64 -8.75
CA VAL A 31 22.02 27.63 -8.20
C VAL A 31 22.07 26.32 -9.01
N THR A 32 22.33 26.42 -10.32
CA THR A 32 22.48 25.25 -11.19
C THR A 32 23.79 24.51 -10.90
N GLU A 33 24.91 25.23 -10.79
CA GLU A 33 26.21 24.64 -10.47
C GLU A 33 26.26 24.02 -9.07
N LYS A 34 25.50 24.58 -8.12
CA LYS A 34 25.41 24.10 -6.74
C LYS A 34 24.23 23.16 -6.47
N ASN A 35 23.38 22.90 -7.46
CA ASN A 35 22.21 22.02 -7.36
C ASN A 35 21.26 22.45 -6.21
N VAL A 36 21.00 23.77 -6.12
CA VAL A 36 20.14 24.43 -5.12
C VAL A 36 19.00 25.24 -5.76
N GLU A 37 18.58 24.89 -6.97
CA GLU A 37 17.54 25.52 -7.78
C GLU A 37 16.18 25.56 -7.05
N PHE A 38 15.94 24.59 -6.17
CA PHE A 38 14.75 24.48 -5.31
C PHE A 38 14.51 25.70 -4.37
N THR A 39 15.46 26.63 -4.31
CA THR A 39 15.38 27.87 -3.51
C THR A 39 14.80 29.06 -4.27
N LEU A 40 14.75 29.05 -5.62
CA LEU A 40 14.39 30.21 -6.43
C LEU A 40 12.90 30.47 -6.62
N GLY A 41 12.03 29.53 -6.23
CA GLY A 41 10.57 29.69 -6.27
C GLY A 41 10.03 30.21 -7.61
N GLY A 42 9.88 29.29 -8.58
CA GLY A 42 9.39 29.62 -9.92
C GLY A 42 10.32 29.23 -11.07
N GLY A 43 11.27 28.30 -10.84
CA GLY A 43 11.90 27.58 -11.94
C GLY A 43 10.88 26.68 -12.63
N GLU A 44 11.17 26.23 -13.84
CA GLU A 44 10.51 25.14 -14.56
C GLU A 44 10.57 23.79 -13.80
N ASP A 45 10.53 23.81 -12.46
CA ASP A 45 10.33 22.69 -11.57
C ASP A 45 9.03 22.86 -10.75
N ASP A 46 8.41 24.05 -10.71
CA ASP A 46 7.15 24.26 -9.96
C ASP A 46 5.90 23.77 -10.72
N GLU A 47 6.00 23.51 -12.03
CA GLU A 47 4.99 22.82 -12.86
C GLU A 47 5.55 21.61 -13.63
N THR A 48 6.86 21.38 -13.58
CA THR A 48 7.56 20.31 -14.33
C THR A 48 8.33 19.33 -13.44
N GLU A 49 8.33 19.52 -12.11
CA GLU A 49 8.45 18.43 -11.14
C GLU A 49 7.08 18.03 -10.53
N LYS A 50 6.03 17.94 -11.36
CA LYS A 50 5.45 16.60 -11.47
C LYS A 50 6.55 15.77 -12.08
N SER A 51 7.45 15.24 -11.23
CA SER A 51 8.27 14.10 -11.62
C SER A 51 7.26 13.16 -12.25
N SER A 52 7.30 13.01 -13.58
CA SER A 52 6.54 11.99 -14.27
C SER A 52 7.21 10.70 -13.85
N LYS A 53 7.03 10.35 -12.58
CA LYS A 53 7.37 9.08 -11.99
C LYS A 53 6.68 8.12 -12.93
N LYS A 54 7.52 7.42 -13.71
CA LYS A 54 7.06 6.57 -14.80
C LYS A 54 5.86 5.78 -14.28
N GLU A 55 4.71 5.90 -14.93
CA GLU A 55 3.56 5.10 -14.56
C GLU A 55 3.96 3.63 -14.65
N LEU A 56 4.01 2.97 -13.49
CA LEU A 56 4.39 1.58 -13.41
C LEU A 56 3.15 0.74 -13.71
N SER A 57 3.32 -0.27 -14.56
CA SER A 57 2.25 -1.24 -14.78
C SER A 57 2.01 -2.08 -13.52
N SER A 58 0.86 -2.76 -13.44
CA SER A 58 0.57 -3.68 -12.33
C SER A 58 1.66 -4.74 -12.17
N GLU A 59 2.20 -5.27 -13.27
CA GLU A 59 3.25 -6.29 -13.24
C GLU A 59 4.58 -5.72 -12.74
N GLU A 60 4.94 -4.50 -13.16
CA GLU A 60 6.14 -3.81 -12.69
C GLU A 60 6.05 -3.49 -11.19
N LEU A 61 4.88 -3.05 -10.71
CA LEU A 61 4.62 -2.78 -9.31
C LEU A 61 4.79 -4.03 -8.44
N THR A 62 4.06 -5.11 -8.77
CA THR A 62 4.14 -6.37 -8.03
C THR A 62 5.56 -6.89 -8.02
N LYS A 63 6.26 -6.90 -9.16
CA LYS A 63 7.65 -7.38 -9.24
C LYS A 63 8.61 -6.61 -8.34
N GLN A 64 8.47 -5.29 -8.24
CA GLN A 64 9.35 -4.48 -7.38
C GLN A 64 9.00 -4.66 -5.90
N LEU A 65 7.72 -4.75 -5.56
CA LEU A 65 7.26 -5.03 -4.20
C LEU A 65 7.72 -6.42 -3.74
N ASP A 66 7.55 -7.45 -4.58
CA ASP A 66 8.04 -8.81 -4.32
C ASP A 66 9.54 -8.81 -4.01
N ARG A 67 10.33 -8.09 -4.82
CA ARG A 67 11.77 -7.97 -4.60
C ARG A 67 12.10 -7.35 -3.25
N LEU A 68 11.45 -6.24 -2.89
CA LEU A 68 11.69 -5.58 -1.61
C LEU A 68 11.33 -6.48 -0.43
N ILE A 69 10.22 -7.20 -0.53
CA ILE A 69 9.76 -8.12 0.52
C ILE A 69 10.68 -9.35 0.64
N GLN A 70 11.11 -9.93 -0.49
CA GLN A 70 12.08 -11.03 -0.53
C GLN A 70 13.44 -10.62 0.05
N ASP A 71 13.89 -9.39 -0.22
CA ASP A 71 15.09 -8.78 0.35
C ASP A 71 14.94 -8.45 1.85
N LYS A 72 13.79 -8.78 2.47
CA LYS A 72 13.44 -8.50 3.86
C LYS A 72 13.59 -7.02 4.21
N ALA A 73 13.23 -6.14 3.26
CA ALA A 73 13.13 -4.71 3.51
C ALA A 73 12.17 -4.46 4.69
N ASP A 74 12.53 -3.51 5.54
CA ASP A 74 11.62 -3.02 6.56
C ASP A 74 10.57 -2.08 5.96
N ASN A 75 9.55 -1.75 6.76
CA ASN A 75 8.46 -0.89 6.29
C ASN A 75 8.98 0.48 5.84
N GLN A 76 10.03 1.02 6.47
CA GLN A 76 10.59 2.33 6.09
C GLN A 76 11.21 2.28 4.70
N ARG A 77 11.99 1.25 4.38
CA ARG A 77 12.58 1.09 3.05
C ARG A 77 11.52 0.90 1.96
N ILE A 78 10.40 0.25 2.28
CA ILE A 78 9.27 0.13 1.35
C ILE A 78 8.59 1.49 1.17
N TYR A 79 8.35 2.25 2.24
CA TYR A 79 7.81 3.61 2.15
C TYR A 79 8.69 4.53 1.30
N ASP A 80 10.00 4.53 1.56
CA ASP A 80 10.97 5.34 0.82
C ASP A 80 10.96 4.99 -0.66
N TRP A 81 10.87 3.69 -1.01
CA TRP A 81 10.77 3.25 -2.39
C TRP A 81 9.46 3.71 -3.04
N VAL A 82 8.32 3.54 -2.37
CA VAL A 82 7.01 3.97 -2.88
C VAL A 82 6.99 5.49 -3.09
N GLU A 83 7.47 6.27 -2.13
CA GLU A 83 7.55 7.73 -2.24
C GLU A 83 8.55 8.20 -3.30
N ALA A 84 9.59 7.43 -3.60
CA ALA A 84 10.54 7.75 -4.66
C ALA A 84 10.01 7.39 -6.06
N ASN A 85 9.20 6.33 -6.18
CA ASN A 85 8.85 5.74 -7.48
C ASN A 85 7.40 5.96 -7.92
N LEU A 86 6.47 6.25 -7.00
CA LEU A 86 5.05 6.45 -7.30
C LEU A 86 4.57 7.86 -6.99
N ASP A 87 3.75 8.42 -7.86
CA ASP A 87 3.01 9.65 -7.57
C ASP A 87 1.79 9.38 -6.68
N GLU A 88 1.10 10.45 -6.25
CA GLU A 88 -0.07 10.34 -5.37
C GLU A 88 -1.25 9.59 -6.02
N THR A 89 -1.41 9.70 -7.34
CA THR A 89 -2.46 8.99 -8.09
C THR A 89 -2.19 7.49 -8.09
N GLN A 90 -0.96 7.08 -8.39
CA GLN A 90 -0.55 5.68 -8.36
C GLN A 90 -0.64 5.12 -6.94
N MET A 91 -0.17 5.86 -5.92
CA MET A 91 -0.20 5.44 -4.52
C MET A 91 -1.63 5.30 -3.97
N SER A 92 -2.58 6.10 -4.46
CA SER A 92 -3.99 6.01 -4.09
C SER A 92 -4.81 5.09 -4.98
N SER A 93 -4.21 4.43 -5.97
CA SER A 93 -4.92 3.54 -6.90
C SER A 93 -5.31 2.20 -6.26
N ASN A 94 -6.36 1.56 -6.78
CA ASN A 94 -6.72 0.20 -6.37
C ASN A 94 -5.65 -0.82 -6.82
N MET A 95 -5.04 -0.60 -7.98
CA MET A 95 -3.96 -1.42 -8.52
C MET A 95 -2.80 -1.53 -7.54
N PHE A 96 -2.36 -0.40 -6.97
CA PHE A 96 -1.29 -0.39 -5.99
C PHE A 96 -1.64 -1.15 -4.71
N VAL A 97 -2.84 -0.95 -4.16
CA VAL A 97 -3.31 -1.69 -2.98
C VAL A 97 -3.34 -3.20 -3.23
N ARG A 98 -3.84 -3.62 -4.41
CA ARG A 98 -3.84 -5.04 -4.80
C ARG A 98 -2.42 -5.59 -4.91
N ALA A 99 -1.49 -4.84 -5.51
CA ALA A 99 -0.10 -5.26 -5.63
C ALA A 99 0.58 -5.44 -4.25
N VAL A 100 0.41 -4.47 -3.34
CA VAL A 100 0.94 -4.57 -1.96
C VAL A 100 0.37 -5.79 -1.24
N MET A 101 -0.95 -5.99 -1.32
CA MET A 101 -1.61 -7.13 -0.68
C MET A 101 -1.12 -8.47 -1.24
N THR A 102 -1.07 -8.60 -2.57
CA THR A 102 -0.60 -9.83 -3.24
C THR A 102 0.84 -10.15 -2.85
N SER A 103 1.77 -9.20 -2.94
CA SER A 103 3.17 -9.41 -2.62
C SER A 103 3.41 -9.82 -1.16
N ILE A 104 2.69 -9.19 -0.21
CA ILE A 104 2.76 -9.56 1.20
C ILE A 104 2.20 -10.96 1.42
N CYS A 105 1.01 -11.26 0.89
CA CYS A 105 0.38 -12.57 1.07
C CYS A 105 1.22 -13.69 0.46
N GLN A 106 1.74 -13.50 -0.76
CA GLN A 106 2.65 -14.45 -1.39
C GLN A 106 3.87 -14.75 -0.53
N SER A 107 4.48 -13.73 0.07
CA SER A 107 5.64 -13.90 0.95
C SER A 107 5.33 -14.60 2.28
N ALA A 108 4.06 -14.60 2.69
CA ALA A 108 3.60 -15.25 3.92
C ALA A 108 3.25 -16.73 3.70
N ILE A 109 3.20 -17.22 2.46
CA ILE A 109 2.83 -18.60 2.15
C ILE A 109 4.03 -19.51 2.30
N ILE A 110 3.86 -20.56 3.10
CA ILE A 110 4.81 -21.65 3.25
C ILE A 110 4.36 -22.79 2.33
N CYS A 111 5.18 -23.09 1.31
CA CYS A 111 4.95 -24.15 0.32
C CYS A 111 5.22 -25.55 0.89
N GLU A 112 4.42 -25.96 1.87
CA GLU A 112 4.33 -27.33 2.38
C GLU A 112 3.06 -28.02 1.85
N ASN A 113 2.89 -29.32 2.12
CA ASN A 113 1.66 -30.04 1.81
C ASN A 113 0.98 -30.54 3.11
N PRO A 114 -0.13 -29.92 3.55
CA PRO A 114 -0.83 -28.77 2.93
C PRO A 114 -0.08 -27.44 3.10
N TYR A 115 -0.43 -26.45 2.28
CA TYR A 115 0.10 -25.08 2.40
C TYR A 115 -0.17 -24.52 3.80
N LYS A 116 0.76 -23.71 4.31
CA LYS A 116 0.64 -23.03 5.60
C LYS A 116 0.83 -21.52 5.45
N LEU A 117 0.38 -20.78 6.46
CA LEU A 117 0.57 -19.34 6.58
C LEU A 117 1.61 -19.03 7.66
N ASP A 118 2.65 -18.28 7.32
CA ASP A 118 3.50 -17.60 8.30
C ASP A 118 2.82 -16.29 8.73
N ALA A 119 1.94 -16.39 9.73
CA ALA A 119 1.18 -15.23 10.23
C ALA A 119 2.09 -14.07 10.67
N LYS A 120 3.33 -14.35 11.10
CA LYS A 120 4.30 -13.31 11.53
C LYS A 120 4.68 -12.36 10.41
N VAL A 121 4.62 -12.82 9.15
CA VAL A 121 4.85 -11.96 7.98
C VAL A 121 3.74 -10.92 7.86
N ILE A 122 2.48 -11.32 8.10
CA ILE A 122 1.32 -10.43 8.08
C ILE A 122 1.38 -9.46 9.26
N THR A 123 1.58 -9.95 10.49
CA THR A 123 1.75 -9.12 11.70
C THR A 123 2.84 -8.05 11.52
N ARG A 124 4.01 -8.42 10.99
CA ARG A 124 5.11 -7.46 10.74
C ARG A 124 4.74 -6.42 9.67
N SER A 125 3.96 -6.84 8.67
CA SER A 125 3.51 -6.01 7.57
C SER A 125 2.23 -5.22 7.89
N ALA A 126 1.59 -5.44 9.05
CA ALA A 126 0.34 -4.79 9.42
C ALA A 126 0.47 -3.26 9.34
N LYS A 127 1.54 -2.68 9.88
CA LYS A 127 1.78 -1.22 9.79
C LYS A 127 1.89 -0.71 8.36
N LEU A 128 2.46 -1.52 7.45
CA LEU A 128 2.58 -1.20 6.03
C LEU A 128 1.21 -1.27 5.35
N LEU A 129 0.41 -2.29 5.65
CA LEU A 129 -0.96 -2.44 5.15
C LEU A 129 -1.85 -1.28 5.64
N HIS A 130 -1.82 -0.96 6.94
CA HIS A 130 -2.50 0.19 7.55
C HIS A 130 -2.17 1.53 6.90
N LYS A 131 -0.95 1.70 6.37
CA LYS A 131 -0.56 2.93 5.67
C LYS A 131 -1.34 3.14 4.36
N TYR A 132 -1.71 2.05 3.69
CA TYR A 132 -2.25 2.07 2.33
C TYR A 132 -3.73 1.65 2.23
N LEU A 133 -4.21 0.83 3.17
CA LEU A 133 -5.62 0.46 3.32
C LEU A 133 -6.32 1.50 4.19
N LYS A 134 -6.53 2.70 3.63
CA LYS A 134 -6.99 3.87 4.40
C LYS A 134 -8.49 3.88 4.68
N ASP A 135 -9.24 3.10 3.93
CA ASP A 135 -10.69 3.04 4.00
C ASP A 135 -11.17 1.65 3.61
N GLU A 136 -12.44 1.39 3.91
CA GLU A 136 -13.11 0.12 3.67
C GLU A 136 -13.14 -0.26 2.17
N GLN A 137 -13.11 0.72 1.25
CA GLN A 137 -13.00 0.42 -0.18
C GLN A 137 -11.60 -0.15 -0.52
N LYS A 138 -10.53 0.33 0.11
CA LYS A 138 -9.18 -0.23 -0.04
C LYS A 138 -9.05 -1.60 0.62
N GLU A 139 -9.65 -1.79 1.79
CA GLU A 139 -9.73 -3.10 2.44
C GLU A 139 -10.44 -4.12 1.54
N LEU A 140 -11.57 -3.74 0.92
CA LEU A 140 -12.28 -4.58 -0.04
C LEU A 140 -11.42 -4.94 -1.27
N GLN A 141 -10.62 -4.00 -1.79
CA GLN A 141 -9.67 -4.30 -2.89
C GLN A 141 -8.57 -5.27 -2.46
N ALA A 142 -8.11 -5.19 -1.21
CA ALA A 142 -7.15 -6.16 -0.67
C ALA A 142 -7.77 -7.57 -0.59
N LEU A 143 -9.03 -7.69 -0.15
CA LEU A 143 -9.74 -8.99 -0.15
C LEU A 143 -9.93 -9.57 -1.56
N TYR A 144 -10.20 -8.74 -2.57
CA TYR A 144 -10.23 -9.19 -3.95
C TYR A 144 -8.87 -9.65 -4.48
N ALA A 145 -7.77 -8.95 -4.12
CA ALA A 145 -6.42 -9.39 -4.45
C ALA A 145 -6.09 -10.75 -3.83
N LEU A 146 -6.43 -10.94 -2.56
CA LEU A 146 -6.24 -12.20 -1.85
C LEU A 146 -7.09 -13.33 -2.48
N GLN A 147 -8.34 -13.06 -2.84
CA GLN A 147 -9.17 -14.04 -3.56
C GLN A 147 -8.54 -14.44 -4.89
N ALA A 148 -8.06 -13.47 -5.68
CA ALA A 148 -7.40 -13.74 -6.96
C ALA A 148 -6.14 -14.60 -6.77
N LEU A 149 -5.32 -14.30 -5.76
CA LEU A 149 -4.16 -15.12 -5.40
C LEU A 149 -4.56 -16.57 -5.06
N MET A 150 -5.64 -16.77 -4.30
CA MET A 150 -6.13 -18.12 -4.00
C MET A 150 -6.58 -18.85 -5.27
N VAL A 151 -7.18 -18.15 -6.23
CA VAL A 151 -7.58 -18.73 -7.52
C VAL A 151 -6.35 -19.17 -8.33
N GLU A 152 -5.31 -18.34 -8.38
CA GLU A 152 -4.04 -18.68 -9.05
C GLU A 152 -3.37 -19.92 -8.44
N MET A 153 -3.55 -20.12 -7.13
CA MET A 153 -3.05 -21.29 -6.41
C MET A 153 -3.97 -22.51 -6.45
N GLU A 154 -5.01 -22.50 -7.29
CA GLU A 154 -6.01 -23.58 -7.39
C GLU A 154 -6.78 -23.83 -6.07
N GLN A 155 -6.97 -22.77 -5.28
CA GLN A 155 -7.82 -22.70 -4.09
C GLN A 155 -7.45 -23.73 -3.01
N PRO A 156 -6.24 -23.63 -2.44
CA PRO A 156 -5.77 -24.57 -1.43
C PRO A 156 -6.67 -24.56 -0.19
N ALA A 157 -6.92 -25.76 0.36
CA ALA A 157 -7.77 -25.93 1.52
C ALA A 157 -7.25 -25.13 2.72
N ASN A 158 -8.17 -24.48 3.44
CA ASN A 158 -7.92 -23.73 4.68
C ASN A 158 -7.02 -22.49 4.57
N LEU A 159 -6.31 -22.26 3.46
CA LEU A 159 -5.36 -21.14 3.37
C LEU A 159 -6.05 -19.78 3.42
N LEU A 160 -7.12 -19.59 2.64
CA LEU A 160 -7.90 -18.35 2.65
C LEU A 160 -8.45 -18.04 4.05
N ARG A 161 -8.91 -19.09 4.76
CA ARG A 161 -9.41 -18.97 6.12
C ARG A 161 -8.33 -18.45 7.08
N MET A 162 -7.13 -19.04 7.04
CA MET A 162 -5.99 -18.59 7.87
C MET A 162 -5.63 -17.12 7.59
N PHE A 163 -5.70 -16.68 6.33
CA PHE A 163 -5.50 -15.27 5.99
C PHE A 163 -6.59 -14.38 6.58
N PHE A 164 -7.86 -14.75 6.47
CA PHE A 164 -8.98 -13.96 7.01
C PHE A 164 -8.85 -13.80 8.53
N ASP A 165 -8.59 -14.89 9.26
CA ASP A 165 -8.36 -14.86 10.71
C ASP A 165 -7.21 -13.89 11.04
N THR A 166 -6.06 -14.02 10.38
CA THR A 166 -4.88 -13.18 10.67
C THR A 166 -5.11 -11.70 10.32
N LEU A 167 -5.81 -11.41 9.22
CA LEU A 167 -6.08 -10.03 8.79
C LEU A 167 -7.10 -9.34 9.69
N TYR A 168 -8.06 -10.09 10.22
CA TYR A 168 -8.99 -9.63 11.24
C TYR A 168 -8.27 -9.36 12.58
N ASP A 169 -7.51 -10.32 13.08
CA ASP A 169 -6.80 -10.23 14.37
C ASP A 169 -5.79 -9.06 14.42
N GLU A 170 -5.23 -8.65 13.28
CA GLU A 170 -4.27 -7.55 13.16
C GLU A 170 -4.94 -6.19 12.81
N ASP A 171 -6.28 -6.12 12.88
CA ASP A 171 -7.12 -4.98 12.52
C ASP A 171 -6.94 -4.48 11.08
N VAL A 172 -6.30 -5.26 10.20
CA VAL A 172 -5.96 -4.82 8.83
C VAL A 172 -7.21 -4.72 7.95
N ILE A 173 -8.17 -5.62 8.15
CA ILE A 173 -9.45 -5.64 7.45
C ILE A 173 -10.55 -5.67 8.50
N LYS A 174 -11.48 -4.73 8.40
CA LYS A 174 -12.61 -4.60 9.32
C LYS A 174 -13.77 -5.48 8.90
N GLU A 175 -14.68 -5.71 9.84
CA GLU A 175 -15.89 -6.52 9.66
C GLU A 175 -16.70 -6.08 8.45
N GLU A 176 -16.89 -4.78 8.27
CA GLU A 176 -17.69 -4.23 7.18
C GLU A 176 -17.07 -4.54 5.81
N ALA A 177 -15.75 -4.54 5.71
CA ALA A 177 -15.06 -4.92 4.47
C ALA A 177 -15.23 -6.41 4.17
N PHE A 178 -15.17 -7.28 5.18
CA PHE A 178 -15.45 -8.71 5.03
C PHE A 178 -16.89 -8.95 4.57
N TYR A 179 -17.89 -8.32 5.20
CA TYR A 179 -19.28 -8.45 4.80
C TYR A 179 -19.53 -7.91 3.38
N LYS A 180 -18.92 -6.76 3.02
CA LYS A 180 -19.01 -6.23 1.66
C LYS A 180 -18.39 -7.17 0.64
N TRP A 181 -17.25 -7.77 0.96
CA TRP A 181 -16.66 -8.79 0.11
C TRP A 181 -17.61 -9.98 -0.02
N GLU A 182 -18.16 -10.49 1.06
CA GLU A 182 -19.09 -11.64 1.08
C GLU A 182 -20.32 -11.40 0.19
N SER A 183 -20.97 -10.25 0.34
CA SER A 183 -22.18 -9.89 -0.39
C SER A 183 -21.93 -9.42 -1.82
N SER A 184 -20.68 -9.09 -2.17
CA SER A 184 -20.33 -8.53 -3.48
C SER A 184 -20.82 -9.37 -4.65
N LYS A 185 -21.33 -8.66 -5.67
CA LYS A 185 -21.79 -9.19 -6.96
C LYS A 185 -21.06 -8.54 -8.14
N ASP A 186 -19.91 -7.91 -7.89
CA ASP A 186 -19.11 -7.30 -8.95
C ASP A 186 -18.71 -8.39 -9.97
N PRO A 187 -19.14 -8.27 -11.24
CA PRO A 187 -18.82 -9.26 -12.28
C PRO A 187 -17.33 -9.51 -12.45
N ALA A 188 -16.48 -8.50 -12.20
CA ALA A 188 -15.03 -8.64 -12.32
C ALA A 188 -14.41 -9.53 -11.22
N GLU A 189 -15.11 -9.69 -10.09
CA GLU A 189 -14.59 -10.36 -8.89
C GLU A 189 -15.31 -11.70 -8.60
N MET A 190 -16.10 -12.20 -9.56
CA MET A 190 -16.84 -13.46 -9.41
C MET A 190 -15.98 -14.71 -9.63
N GLN A 191 -14.81 -14.59 -10.25
CA GLN A 191 -13.94 -15.73 -10.51
C GLN A 191 -13.47 -16.36 -9.19
N GLY A 192 -13.73 -17.67 -9.02
CA GLY A 192 -13.39 -18.41 -7.81
C GLY A 192 -14.21 -18.06 -6.56
N LYS A 193 -15.06 -17.03 -6.63
CA LYS A 193 -15.82 -16.49 -5.48
C LYS A 193 -16.62 -17.55 -4.73
N GLY A 194 -17.31 -18.44 -5.45
CA GLY A 194 -18.15 -19.46 -4.84
C GLY A 194 -17.38 -20.47 -3.99
N VAL A 195 -16.18 -20.87 -4.41
CA VAL A 195 -15.33 -21.78 -3.62
C VAL A 195 -14.66 -21.02 -2.49
N ALA A 196 -14.22 -19.78 -2.73
CA ALA A 196 -13.70 -18.91 -1.68
C ALA A 196 -14.72 -18.72 -0.55
N LEU A 197 -15.98 -18.39 -0.86
CA LEU A 197 -17.05 -18.27 0.13
C LEU A 197 -17.23 -19.56 0.94
N LYS A 198 -17.25 -20.72 0.27
CA LYS A 198 -17.38 -22.02 0.95
C LYS A 198 -16.22 -22.30 1.91
N SER A 199 -15.00 -21.85 1.61
CA SER A 199 -13.84 -22.12 2.47
C SER A 199 -13.78 -21.22 3.70
N VAL A 200 -14.46 -20.07 3.69
CA VAL A 200 -14.52 -19.12 4.82
C VAL A 200 -15.88 -19.05 5.50
N THR A 201 -16.84 -19.93 5.17
CA THR A 201 -18.17 -19.94 5.82
C THR A 201 -18.07 -19.91 7.35
N ALA A 202 -17.18 -20.71 7.94
CA ALA A 202 -17.01 -20.76 9.39
C ALA A 202 -16.45 -19.47 10.00
N PHE A 203 -15.69 -18.67 9.23
CA PHE A 203 -15.24 -17.33 9.67
C PHE A 203 -16.43 -16.39 9.78
N PHE A 204 -17.30 -16.35 8.77
CA PHE A 204 -18.49 -15.49 8.77
C PHE A 204 -19.58 -15.95 9.75
N THR A 205 -19.67 -17.23 10.07
CA THR A 205 -20.54 -17.69 11.16
C THR A 205 -20.05 -17.11 12.49
N TRP A 206 -18.77 -17.27 12.79
CA TRP A 206 -18.16 -16.71 14.00
C TRP A 206 -18.27 -15.19 14.08
N LEU A 207 -18.04 -14.47 12.97
CA LEU A 207 -18.10 -13.01 12.94
C LEU A 207 -19.47 -12.46 13.36
N ARG A 208 -20.55 -13.10 12.88
CA ARG A 208 -21.93 -12.72 13.25
C ARG A 208 -22.28 -13.10 14.70
N GLU A 209 -21.78 -14.25 15.17
CA GLU A 209 -21.98 -14.66 16.57
C GLU A 209 -21.32 -13.68 17.55
N ALA A 210 -20.13 -13.17 17.22
CA ALA A 210 -19.45 -12.16 18.02
C ALA A 210 -20.22 -10.82 18.03
N GLU A 211 -20.74 -10.38 16.88
CA GLU A 211 -21.54 -9.15 16.76
C GLU A 211 -22.82 -9.21 17.63
N ASP A 212 -23.54 -10.33 17.61
CA ASP A 212 -24.74 -10.53 18.41
C ASP A 212 -24.42 -10.46 19.93
N GLU A 213 -23.33 -11.08 20.38
CA GLU A 213 -22.89 -11.07 21.78
C GLU A 213 -22.48 -9.67 22.28
N GLU A 214 -21.90 -8.82 21.43
CA GLU A 214 -21.57 -7.44 21.79
C GLU A 214 -22.83 -6.57 21.93
N SER A 215 -23.85 -6.82 21.10
CA SER A 215 -25.11 -6.06 21.12
C SER A 215 -25.96 -6.35 22.36
N ASP A 216 -26.00 -7.61 22.80
CA ASP A 216 -26.73 -8.06 23.99
C ASP A 216 -26.06 -7.59 25.30
N ASN A 217 -24.73 -7.44 25.32
CA ASN A 217 -23.99 -6.98 26.50
C ASN A 217 -24.05 -5.45 26.71
N ASN A 218 -24.44 -4.69 25.70
CA ASN A 218 -24.53 -3.22 25.74
C ASN A 218 -25.98 -2.69 25.82
N SER A 219 -26.95 -3.58 26.06
CA SER A 219 -28.40 -3.31 26.14
C SER A 219 -28.95 -3.37 27.57
#